data_AF-V6EW74-F1
#
_entry.id   AF-V6EW74-F1
#
_cell.length_a   1.000
_cell.length_b   1.000
_cell.length_c   1.000
_cell.angle_alpha   90.00
_cell.angle_beta   90.00
_cell.angle_gamma   90.00
#
_symmetry.space_group_name_H-M   'P 1'
#
loop_
_entity.id
_entity.type
_entity.pdbx_description
1 polymer ?
#
loop_
_entity_poly.entity_id
_entity_poly.type
_entity_poly.pdbx_seq_one_letter_code
_entity_poly.pdbx_strand_id
1 'polypeptide(L)'
;MRVAAMMAIVLALAACGNSGRGDGASVSTSAPVGAPLTKVTAQLDRLGAPTSYQWNGQTFATSDLLLKAIDQHLAQESAKVTGQPQVANSLRVVLPATYSGPYGVSEGSRRIDQARIDVVRAAGLFKSLRVEYADVTTAVPKGRDFVLFKDRVGWRLRDAQDRESVVMDGDTLAGFVTQLAHAVADVQGDLDFLRVVLSRPGYNGIFFRGQEYKDLASLNDAFDGYNAEQVKLVKPSDQPLVGRALVIVPTMTSDKMRFSERSADLEAARKAYMLSRDKRIARFIAAAKLFTAVEVDFGNENDPPQGSFEWVIWRNPENSFWSVRQKGGDTLRVQLPAKPESFATDFLRAVKVTGDETVFAPRSANPG
;
A
#
# COMPACT_ATOMS: atom_id res chain seq x y z
N MET A 1 27.36 -41.22 -31.50
CA MET A 1 27.69 -42.13 -30.37
C MET A 1 26.45 -42.36 -29.54
N ARG A 2 26.17 -43.62 -29.19
CA ARG A 2 25.25 -44.13 -28.16
C ARG A 2 24.00 -43.29 -27.78
N VAL A 3 22.88 -43.63 -28.42
CA VAL A 3 21.54 -43.56 -27.82
C VAL A 3 21.29 -44.89 -27.07
N ALA A 4 20.79 -44.84 -25.84
CA ALA A 4 20.32 -45.97 -25.03
C ALA A 4 19.59 -45.43 -23.77
N ALA A 5 18.55 -46.06 -23.20
CA ALA A 5 17.69 -47.14 -23.69
C ALA A 5 16.43 -47.29 -22.77
N MET A 6 15.34 -47.83 -23.35
CA MET A 6 14.23 -48.62 -22.75
C MET A 6 13.32 -47.95 -21.66
N MET A 7 11.97 -48.07 -21.69
CA MET A 7 11.06 -49.25 -21.71
C MET A 7 11.15 -50.13 -20.44
N ALA A 8 10.06 -50.66 -19.86
CA ALA A 8 8.65 -50.76 -20.29
C ALA A 8 7.63 -50.80 -19.13
N ILE A 9 6.35 -50.92 -19.51
CA ILE A 9 5.13 -51.08 -18.71
C ILE A 9 5.12 -52.37 -17.87
N VAL A 10 4.49 -52.35 -16.69
CA VAL A 10 3.76 -53.50 -16.13
C VAL A 10 2.35 -53.07 -15.73
N LEU A 11 1.35 -53.83 -16.19
CA LEU A 11 -0.07 -53.61 -15.90
C LEU A 11 -0.68 -55.00 -15.68
N ALA A 12 -1.26 -55.24 -14.50
CA ALA A 12 -2.02 -56.47 -14.22
C ALA A 12 -3.04 -56.25 -13.07
N LEU A 13 -4.30 -56.58 -13.37
CA LEU A 13 -5.36 -56.86 -12.37
C LEU A 13 -5.22 -58.33 -11.90
N ALA A 14 -5.91 -58.93 -10.91
CA ALA A 14 -7.07 -58.56 -10.08
C ALA A 14 -6.89 -59.21 -8.65
N ALA A 15 -7.85 -59.51 -7.76
CA ALA A 15 -9.31 -59.53 -7.82
C ALA A 15 -10.02 -59.41 -6.44
N CYS A 16 -11.32 -59.13 -6.49
CA CYS A 16 -12.43 -59.54 -5.61
C CYS A 16 -12.25 -59.72 -4.07
N GLY A 17 -13.06 -58.93 -3.33
CA GLY A 17 -13.98 -59.49 -2.32
C GLY A 17 -13.83 -59.03 -0.87
N ASN A 18 -14.55 -57.98 -0.45
CA ASN A 18 -15.86 -58.17 0.21
C ASN A 18 -16.62 -56.83 0.36
N SER A 19 -17.93 -56.89 0.60
CA SER A 19 -18.83 -55.73 0.70
C SER A 19 -18.78 -55.04 2.08
N GLY A 20 -18.65 -53.71 2.07
CA GLY A 20 -18.75 -52.85 3.27
C GLY A 20 -19.27 -51.47 2.87
N ARG A 21 -20.49 -51.13 3.29
CA ARG A 21 -21.25 -49.95 2.83
C ARG A 21 -21.26 -48.90 3.94
N GLY A 22 -20.72 -47.70 3.70
CA GLY A 22 -20.79 -46.58 4.64
C GLY A 22 -19.88 -45.41 4.29
N ASP A 23 -20.48 -44.32 3.85
CA ASP A 23 -20.02 -42.92 3.97
C ASP A 23 -18.60 -42.58 3.47
N GLY A 24 -18.38 -42.86 2.18
CA GLY A 24 -17.36 -42.14 1.40
C GLY A 24 -17.76 -40.68 1.17
N ALA A 25 -17.53 -39.82 2.17
CA ALA A 25 -17.60 -38.37 1.99
C ALA A 25 -16.48 -37.93 1.02
N SER A 26 -16.84 -37.71 -0.25
CA SER A 26 -15.97 -37.16 -1.29
C SER A 26 -15.68 -35.69 -1.01
N VAL A 27 -14.80 -35.42 -0.05
CA VAL A 27 -14.32 -34.07 0.27
C VAL A 27 -13.57 -33.53 -0.94
N SER A 28 -14.17 -32.55 -1.61
CA SER A 28 -13.55 -31.83 -2.72
C SER A 28 -12.33 -31.04 -2.22
N THR A 29 -11.13 -31.58 -2.42
CA THR A 29 -9.88 -30.94 -2.02
C THR A 29 -9.41 -29.92 -3.05
N SER A 30 -10.01 -28.74 -3.04
CA SER A 30 -9.39 -27.54 -3.60
C SER A 30 -9.65 -26.36 -2.66
N ALA A 31 -8.57 -25.74 -2.20
CA ALA A 31 -8.66 -24.37 -1.71
C ALA A 31 -9.06 -23.49 -2.92
N PRO A 32 -10.08 -22.62 -2.81
CA PRO A 32 -10.46 -21.76 -3.92
C PRO A 32 -9.28 -20.88 -4.33
N VAL A 33 -9.01 -20.84 -5.64
CA VAL A 33 -7.89 -20.10 -6.22
C VAL A 33 -8.06 -18.61 -5.88
N GLY A 34 -7.14 -18.05 -5.11
CA GLY A 34 -7.19 -16.65 -4.64
C GLY A 34 -7.77 -16.44 -3.25
N ALA A 35 -7.95 -17.49 -2.44
CA ALA A 35 -8.27 -17.33 -1.01
C ALA A 35 -7.12 -16.61 -0.25
N PRO A 36 -7.43 -15.69 0.69
CA PRO A 36 -6.41 -14.94 1.43
C PRO A 36 -5.54 -15.83 2.32
N LEU A 37 -4.27 -15.47 2.55
CA LEU A 37 -3.36 -16.17 3.49
C LEU A 37 -3.76 -15.92 4.96
N THR A 38 -4.83 -16.57 5.41
CA THR A 38 -5.41 -16.38 6.75
C THR A 38 -4.69 -17.17 7.84
N LYS A 39 -4.97 -16.81 9.09
CA LYS A 39 -4.47 -17.48 10.29
C LYS A 39 -4.95 -18.93 10.37
N VAL A 40 -4.01 -19.86 10.50
CA VAL A 40 -4.29 -21.27 10.81
C VAL A 40 -4.80 -21.38 12.26
N THR A 41 -5.88 -22.14 12.47
CA THR A 41 -6.41 -22.43 13.82
C THR A 41 -6.70 -23.92 13.99
N ALA A 42 -6.94 -24.33 15.24
CA ALA A 42 -7.42 -25.66 15.58
C ALA A 42 -8.61 -25.56 16.54
N GLN A 43 -9.60 -26.42 16.35
CA GLN A 43 -10.60 -26.72 17.36
C GLN A 43 -10.02 -27.76 18.31
N LEU A 44 -10.21 -27.58 19.61
CA LEU A 44 -9.68 -28.48 20.65
C LEU A 44 -10.83 -29.18 21.37
N ASP A 45 -10.60 -30.41 21.83
CA ASP A 45 -11.47 -31.09 22.77
C ASP A 45 -11.30 -30.57 24.21
N ARG A 46 -11.98 -31.21 25.16
CA ARG A 46 -11.91 -30.88 26.59
C ARG A 46 -10.56 -31.23 27.25
N LEU A 47 -9.70 -31.98 26.58
CA LEU A 47 -8.35 -32.35 27.02
C LEU A 47 -7.27 -31.49 26.33
N GLY A 48 -7.66 -30.57 25.43
CA GLY A 48 -6.75 -29.73 24.66
C GLY A 48 -6.18 -30.40 23.40
N ALA A 49 -6.66 -31.58 23.01
CA ALA A 49 -6.25 -32.27 21.79
C ALA A 49 -7.02 -31.72 20.57
N PRO A 50 -6.36 -31.51 19.41
CA PRO A 50 -7.04 -31.03 18.21
C PRO A 50 -8.08 -32.01 17.66
N THR A 51 -9.32 -31.55 17.49
CA THR A 51 -10.42 -32.30 16.86
C THR A 51 -10.59 -31.97 15.38
N SER A 52 -10.24 -30.74 14.99
CA SER A 52 -10.14 -30.31 13.60
C SER A 52 -9.20 -29.10 13.48
N TYR A 53 -8.78 -28.82 12.26
CA TYR A 53 -7.98 -27.66 11.90
C TYR A 53 -8.76 -26.78 10.93
N GLN A 54 -8.60 -25.46 11.01
CA GLN A 54 -9.24 -24.54 10.08
C GLN A 54 -8.22 -23.59 9.44
N TRP A 55 -8.42 -23.35 8.15
CA TRP A 55 -7.61 -22.44 7.36
C TRP A 55 -8.38 -22.02 6.10
N ASN A 56 -8.35 -20.72 5.77
CA ASN A 56 -9.03 -20.15 4.59
C ASN A 56 -10.54 -20.50 4.49
N GLY A 57 -11.22 -20.57 5.64
CA GLY A 57 -12.64 -20.96 5.74
C GLY A 57 -12.92 -22.45 5.55
N GLN A 58 -11.90 -23.26 5.23
CA GLN A 58 -12.00 -24.71 5.12
C GLN A 58 -11.65 -25.39 6.44
N THR A 59 -12.26 -26.55 6.70
CA THR A 59 -11.99 -27.38 7.88
C THR A 59 -11.34 -28.70 7.44
N PHE A 60 -10.28 -29.09 8.13
CA PHE A 60 -9.46 -30.27 7.85
C PHE A 60 -9.48 -31.19 9.06
N ALA A 61 -9.71 -32.49 8.85
CA ALA A 61 -9.83 -33.47 9.94
C ALA A 61 -8.49 -33.78 10.63
N THR A 62 -7.36 -33.56 9.96
CA THR A 62 -6.01 -33.87 10.48
C THR A 62 -5.01 -32.77 10.14
N SER A 63 -3.88 -32.74 10.86
CA SER A 63 -2.75 -31.85 10.56
C SER A 63 -2.22 -32.06 9.15
N ASP A 64 -2.16 -33.31 8.69
CA ASP A 64 -1.48 -33.64 7.44
C ASP A 64 -2.31 -33.21 6.22
N LEU A 65 -3.64 -33.27 6.34
CA LEU A 65 -4.56 -32.72 5.34
C LEU A 65 -4.46 -31.18 5.27
N LEU A 66 -4.38 -30.51 6.43
CA LEU A 66 -4.14 -29.07 6.50
C LEU A 66 -2.80 -28.69 5.85
N LEU A 67 -1.70 -29.33 6.28
CA LEU A 67 -0.35 -28.99 5.81
C LEU A 67 -0.19 -29.25 4.31
N LYS A 68 -0.78 -30.33 3.79
CA LYS A 68 -0.83 -30.60 2.34
C LYS A 68 -1.60 -29.51 1.58
N ALA A 69 -2.71 -29.03 2.10
CA ALA A 69 -3.48 -27.94 1.48
C ALA A 69 -2.69 -26.61 1.50
N ILE A 70 -1.99 -26.31 2.60
CA ILE A 70 -1.08 -25.18 2.72
C ILE A 70 0.02 -25.27 1.66
N ASP A 71 0.75 -26.38 1.58
CA ASP A 71 1.85 -26.57 0.62
C ASP A 71 1.39 -26.37 -0.83
N GLN A 72 0.24 -26.96 -1.20
CA GLN A 72 -0.32 -26.85 -2.55
C GLN A 72 -0.67 -25.41 -2.93
N HIS A 73 -1.29 -24.66 -2.02
CA HIS A 73 -1.67 -23.27 -2.24
C HIS A 73 -0.43 -22.35 -2.24
N LEU A 74 0.52 -22.55 -1.33
CA LEU A 74 1.78 -21.78 -1.31
C LEU A 74 2.60 -21.99 -2.60
N ALA A 75 2.59 -23.19 -3.17
CA ALA A 75 3.21 -23.44 -4.47
C ALA A 75 2.51 -22.68 -5.61
N GLN A 76 1.16 -22.67 -5.63
CA GLN A 76 0.37 -21.91 -6.61
C GLN A 76 0.59 -20.40 -6.49
N GLU A 77 0.69 -19.88 -5.27
CA GLU A 77 0.93 -18.46 -4.99
C GLU A 77 2.36 -18.04 -5.32
N SER A 78 3.36 -18.87 -5.00
CA SER A 78 4.77 -18.59 -5.30
C SER A 78 5.02 -18.47 -6.80
N ALA A 79 4.33 -19.28 -7.61
CA ALA A 79 4.42 -19.24 -9.07
C ALA A 79 3.86 -17.93 -9.69
N LYS A 80 3.09 -17.13 -8.94
CA LYS A 80 2.54 -15.84 -9.39
C LYS A 80 3.48 -14.66 -9.09
N VAL A 81 4.53 -14.85 -8.30
CA VAL A 81 5.44 -13.77 -7.89
C VAL A 81 6.43 -13.48 -9.01
N THR A 82 6.31 -12.29 -9.60
CA THR A 82 7.26 -11.75 -10.57
C THR A 82 8.38 -10.96 -9.89
N GLY A 83 9.50 -10.80 -10.60
CA GLY A 83 10.58 -9.92 -10.16
C GLY A 83 10.10 -8.48 -10.00
N GLN A 84 10.48 -7.86 -8.89
CA GLN A 84 10.22 -6.46 -8.56
C GLN A 84 11.51 -5.63 -8.73
N PRO A 85 11.41 -4.31 -8.92
CA PRO A 85 12.57 -3.43 -8.84
C PRO A 85 13.27 -3.58 -7.48
N GLN A 86 14.61 -3.61 -7.48
CA GLN A 86 15.37 -3.68 -6.24
C GLN A 86 15.21 -2.36 -5.46
N VAL A 87 14.68 -2.44 -4.24
CA VAL A 87 14.39 -1.27 -3.39
C VAL A 87 15.49 -0.97 -2.37
N ALA A 88 16.33 -1.96 -2.03
CA ALA A 88 17.41 -1.80 -1.04
C ALA A 88 18.57 -2.80 -1.20
N ASN A 89 19.67 -2.58 -0.48
CA ASN A 89 20.86 -3.43 -0.55
C ASN A 89 20.76 -4.69 0.33
N SER A 90 20.30 -4.58 1.58
CA SER A 90 20.23 -5.73 2.50
C SER A 90 18.95 -5.79 3.33
N LEU A 91 18.40 -7.01 3.45
CA LEU A 91 17.37 -7.36 4.41
C LEU A 91 17.89 -8.42 5.38
N ARG A 92 17.64 -8.22 6.67
CA ARG A 92 17.70 -9.27 7.69
C ARG A 92 16.28 -9.61 8.09
N VAL A 93 15.91 -10.88 8.05
CA VAL A 93 14.63 -11.37 8.55
C VAL A 93 14.85 -12.07 9.89
N VAL A 94 14.12 -11.64 10.92
CA VAL A 94 14.12 -12.26 12.25
C VAL A 94 12.81 -13.02 12.43
N LEU A 95 12.90 -14.35 12.37
CA LEU A 95 11.80 -15.25 12.69
C LEU A 95 11.82 -15.63 14.18
N PRO A 96 10.66 -15.93 14.80
CA PRO A 96 10.63 -16.49 16.14
C PRO A 96 11.34 -17.85 16.16
N ALA A 97 12.17 -18.08 17.19
CA ALA A 97 12.86 -19.36 17.38
C ALA A 97 11.91 -20.55 17.61
N THR A 98 10.69 -20.30 18.10
CA THR A 98 9.66 -21.31 18.37
C THR A 98 8.28 -20.82 17.95
N TYR A 99 7.50 -21.68 17.31
CA TYR A 99 6.09 -21.42 16.99
C TYR A 99 5.20 -22.13 18.02
N SER A 100 4.34 -21.37 18.71
CA SER A 100 3.46 -21.89 19.77
C SER A 100 2.11 -22.38 19.22
N GLY A 101 1.66 -23.54 19.68
CA GLY A 101 0.33 -24.09 19.40
C GLY A 101 0.37 -25.59 19.11
N PRO A 102 -0.79 -26.22 18.82
CA PRO A 102 -0.83 -27.59 18.34
C PRO A 102 -0.06 -27.76 17.03
N TYR A 103 0.54 -28.93 16.82
CA TYR A 103 1.50 -29.20 15.74
C TYR A 103 1.08 -28.64 14.36
N GLY A 104 -0.14 -28.94 13.88
CA GLY A 104 -0.63 -28.44 12.59
C GLY A 104 -0.75 -26.91 12.50
N VAL A 105 -1.02 -26.22 13.62
CA VAL A 105 -1.13 -24.75 13.68
C VAL A 105 0.24 -24.09 13.69
N SER A 106 1.16 -24.58 14.52
CA SER A 106 2.53 -24.06 14.62
C SER A 106 3.32 -24.32 13.33
N GLU A 107 3.23 -25.54 12.78
CA GLU A 107 3.90 -25.93 11.54
C GLU A 107 3.29 -25.23 10.31
N GLY A 108 1.97 -25.09 10.25
CA GLY A 108 1.30 -24.36 9.17
C GLY A 108 1.69 -22.88 9.15
N SER A 109 1.74 -22.24 10.33
CA SER A 109 2.20 -20.85 10.46
C SER A 109 3.66 -20.69 10.02
N ARG A 110 4.55 -21.61 10.43
CA ARG A 110 5.96 -21.64 10.04
C ARG A 110 6.13 -21.74 8.52
N ARG A 111 5.33 -22.58 7.84
CA ARG A 111 5.39 -22.74 6.38
C ARG A 111 4.93 -21.49 5.63
N ILE A 112 3.87 -20.83 6.09
CA ILE A 112 3.39 -19.58 5.49
C ILE A 112 4.44 -18.47 5.63
N ASP A 113 5.01 -18.30 6.83
CA ASP A 113 6.05 -17.28 7.07
C ASP A 113 7.36 -17.59 6.32
N GLN A 114 7.73 -18.87 6.17
CA GLN A 114 8.87 -19.28 5.34
C GLN A 114 8.62 -18.97 3.85
N ALA A 115 7.45 -19.31 3.31
CA ALA A 115 7.10 -19.04 1.92
C ALA A 115 7.09 -17.53 1.62
N ARG A 116 6.61 -16.69 2.55
CA ARG A 116 6.72 -15.21 2.47
C ARG A 116 8.16 -14.74 2.29
N ILE A 117 9.11 -15.31 3.03
CA ILE A 117 10.53 -14.96 2.92
C ILE A 117 11.10 -15.45 1.58
N ASP A 118 10.74 -16.65 1.16
CA ASP A 118 11.25 -17.24 -0.08
C ASP A 118 10.74 -16.47 -1.32
N VAL A 119 9.50 -15.97 -1.31
CA VAL A 119 9.02 -15.08 -2.38
C VAL A 119 9.64 -13.69 -2.33
N VAL A 120 9.99 -13.14 -1.16
CA VAL A 120 10.75 -11.88 -1.08
C VAL A 120 12.15 -12.06 -1.67
N ARG A 121 12.78 -13.23 -1.45
CA ARG A 121 14.06 -13.59 -2.08
C ARG A 121 13.90 -13.74 -3.60
N ALA A 122 12.87 -14.44 -4.06
CA ALA A 122 12.61 -14.66 -5.49
C ALA A 122 12.23 -13.36 -6.24
N ALA A 123 11.51 -12.46 -5.59
CA ALA A 123 11.13 -11.16 -6.15
C ALA A 123 12.31 -10.19 -6.35
N GLY A 124 13.48 -10.45 -5.77
CA GLY A 124 14.68 -9.62 -5.98
C GLY A 124 14.62 -8.22 -5.35
N LEU A 125 13.69 -7.96 -4.43
CA LEU A 125 13.53 -6.66 -3.75
C LEU A 125 14.82 -6.17 -3.06
N PHE A 126 15.66 -7.09 -2.60
CA PHE A 126 16.90 -6.80 -1.88
C PHE A 126 18.07 -7.54 -2.53
N LYS A 127 19.20 -6.85 -2.74
CA LYS A 127 20.44 -7.47 -3.26
C LYS A 127 20.96 -8.61 -2.38
N SER A 128 20.66 -8.58 -1.08
CA SER A 128 21.00 -9.64 -0.12
C SER A 128 19.89 -9.82 0.91
N LEU A 129 19.60 -11.09 1.26
CA LEU A 129 18.62 -11.44 2.29
C LEU A 129 19.22 -12.51 3.21
N ARG A 130 19.27 -12.23 4.51
CA ARG A 130 19.65 -13.18 5.58
C ARG A 130 18.45 -13.50 6.45
N VAL A 131 18.27 -14.76 6.82
CA VAL A 131 17.27 -15.19 7.81
C VAL A 131 17.98 -15.58 9.10
N GLU A 132 17.41 -15.19 10.24
CA GLU A 132 17.88 -15.52 11.57
C GLU A 132 16.68 -15.94 12.45
N TYR A 133 16.90 -16.87 13.36
CA TYR A 133 15.90 -17.33 14.33
C TYR A 133 16.31 -16.82 15.72
N ALA A 134 15.45 -16.03 16.36
CA ALA A 134 15.73 -15.41 17.65
C ALA A 134 14.44 -15.23 18.48
N ASP A 135 14.58 -14.86 19.76
CA ASP A 135 13.46 -14.29 20.50
C ASP A 135 13.27 -12.83 20.04
N VAL A 136 12.05 -12.53 19.60
CA VAL A 136 11.65 -11.23 19.06
C VAL A 136 11.83 -10.09 20.09
N THR A 137 11.78 -10.41 21.37
CA THR A 137 11.92 -9.43 22.47
C THR A 137 13.37 -9.00 22.73
N THR A 138 14.35 -9.86 22.42
CA THR A 138 15.77 -9.56 22.60
C THR A 138 16.32 -8.67 21.47
N ALA A 139 16.01 -7.38 21.59
CA ALA A 139 16.71 -6.22 21.00
C ALA A 139 17.41 -6.49 19.66
N VAL A 140 16.67 -6.36 18.55
CA VAL A 140 17.18 -6.41 17.17
C VAL A 140 18.46 -5.56 17.04
N PRO A 141 19.65 -6.17 16.87
CA PRO A 141 20.89 -5.41 16.80
C PRO A 141 20.93 -4.49 15.58
N LYS A 142 21.24 -3.22 15.81
CA LYS A 142 21.51 -2.22 14.75
C LYS A 142 22.70 -2.69 13.89
N GLY A 143 22.64 -2.51 12.57
CA GLY A 143 23.74 -2.90 11.67
C GLY A 143 23.37 -3.54 10.32
N ARG A 144 22.13 -3.40 9.85
CA ARG A 144 21.68 -3.75 8.48
C ARG A 144 20.78 -2.64 7.96
N ASP A 145 20.66 -2.51 6.63
CA ASP A 145 19.84 -1.43 6.04
C ASP A 145 18.39 -1.57 6.49
N PHE A 146 17.85 -2.80 6.42
CA PHE A 146 16.53 -3.15 6.90
C PHE A 146 16.52 -4.44 7.73
N VAL A 147 15.63 -4.47 8.72
CA VAL A 147 15.26 -5.67 9.48
C VAL A 147 13.75 -5.87 9.43
N LEU A 148 13.32 -7.02 8.90
CA LEU A 148 11.93 -7.50 8.93
C LEU A 148 11.78 -8.47 10.09
N PHE A 149 10.83 -8.23 10.99
CA PHE A 149 10.56 -9.09 12.15
C PHE A 149 9.06 -9.23 12.38
N LYS A 150 8.63 -10.22 13.16
CA LYS A 150 7.21 -10.49 13.45
C LYS A 150 6.95 -10.34 14.94
N ASP A 151 6.17 -9.32 15.34
CA ASP A 151 5.78 -9.08 16.72
C ASP A 151 4.41 -9.71 17.05
N ARG A 152 3.80 -9.33 18.19
CA ARG A 152 2.49 -9.84 18.61
C ARG A 152 1.31 -9.34 17.75
N VAL A 153 1.52 -8.31 16.94
CA VAL A 153 0.51 -7.62 16.13
C VAL A 153 0.66 -7.99 14.64
N GLY A 154 1.89 -8.25 14.17
CA GLY A 154 2.14 -8.71 12.80
C GLY A 154 3.59 -8.52 12.37
N TRP A 155 3.81 -8.41 11.06
CA TRP A 155 5.12 -8.11 10.52
C TRP A 155 5.45 -6.61 10.62
N ARG A 156 6.72 -6.31 10.91
CA ARG A 156 7.28 -4.96 10.96
C ARG A 156 8.60 -4.90 10.24
N LEU A 157 8.79 -3.85 9.46
CA LEU A 157 10.06 -3.45 8.91
C LEU A 157 10.65 -2.34 9.78
N ARG A 158 11.96 -2.39 10.03
CA ARG A 158 12.73 -1.33 10.68
C ARG A 158 14.00 -1.06 9.88
N ASP A 159 14.47 0.19 9.83
CA ASP A 159 15.76 0.53 9.20
C ASP A 159 16.92 0.70 10.20
N ALA A 160 18.09 1.04 9.66
CA ALA A 160 19.28 1.40 10.45
C ALA A 160 19.10 2.64 11.36
N GLN A 161 18.10 3.49 11.10
CA GLN A 161 17.78 4.69 11.89
C GLN A 161 16.73 4.44 12.98
N ASP A 162 16.32 3.17 13.20
CA ASP A 162 15.26 2.77 14.16
C ASP A 162 13.85 3.24 13.75
N ARG A 163 13.65 3.70 12.50
CA ARG A 163 12.32 4.03 11.94
C ARG A 163 11.58 2.74 11.61
N GLU A 164 10.29 2.66 11.93
CA GLU A 164 9.47 1.44 11.73
C GLU A 164 8.27 1.64 10.80
N SER A 165 7.90 0.58 10.08
CA SER A 165 6.69 0.48 9.27
C SER A 165 6.05 -0.90 9.44
N VAL A 166 4.73 -0.95 9.71
CA VAL A 166 4.00 -2.23 9.74
C VAL A 166 3.87 -2.76 8.31
N VAL A 167 4.29 -4.00 8.10
CA VAL A 167 4.10 -4.76 6.86
C VAL A 167 2.84 -5.60 7.03
N MET A 168 1.82 -5.37 6.22
CA MET A 168 0.60 -6.18 6.29
C MET A 168 0.87 -7.59 5.76
N ASP A 169 0.30 -8.61 6.43
CA ASP A 169 0.46 -10.04 6.11
C ASP A 169 0.17 -10.39 4.63
N GLY A 170 -0.69 -9.60 3.98
CA GLY A 170 -1.10 -9.75 2.58
C GLY A 170 -2.03 -10.94 2.36
N ASP A 171 -3.06 -10.75 1.54
CA ASP A 171 -3.95 -11.85 1.14
C ASP A 171 -3.22 -12.88 0.25
N THR A 172 -2.14 -12.48 -0.41
CA THR A 172 -1.37 -13.30 -1.35
C THR A 172 0.13 -13.17 -1.07
N LEU A 173 0.93 -14.14 -1.54
CA LEU A 173 2.40 -14.04 -1.42
C LEU A 173 2.93 -12.85 -2.21
N ALA A 174 2.39 -12.58 -3.40
CA ALA A 174 2.69 -11.37 -4.18
C ALA A 174 2.25 -10.09 -3.45
N GLY A 175 1.09 -10.11 -2.78
CA GLY A 175 0.61 -9.02 -1.94
C GLY A 175 1.59 -8.69 -0.81
N PHE A 176 2.11 -9.69 -0.11
CA PHE A 176 3.12 -9.49 0.94
C PHE A 176 4.41 -8.83 0.40
N VAL A 177 4.90 -9.27 -0.77
CA VAL A 177 6.06 -8.66 -1.44
C VAL A 177 5.79 -7.18 -1.74
N THR A 178 4.63 -6.82 -2.27
CA THR A 178 4.24 -5.42 -2.52
C THR A 178 4.14 -4.61 -1.22
N GLN A 179 3.56 -5.16 -0.16
CA GLN A 179 3.50 -4.50 1.15
C GLN A 179 4.88 -4.27 1.76
N LEU A 180 5.83 -5.19 1.57
CA LEU A 180 7.21 -5.02 2.00
C LEU A 180 7.93 -3.95 1.19
N ALA A 181 7.74 -3.89 -0.14
CA ALA A 181 8.29 -2.83 -0.98
C ALA A 181 7.75 -1.44 -0.59
N HIS A 182 6.44 -1.34 -0.31
CA HIS A 182 5.85 -0.12 0.24
C HIS A 182 6.41 0.23 1.63
N ALA A 183 6.60 -0.74 2.51
CA ALA A 183 7.21 -0.49 3.82
C ALA A 183 8.66 -0.01 3.70
N VAL A 184 9.45 -0.52 2.74
CA VAL A 184 10.81 -0.02 2.48
C VAL A 184 10.75 1.45 2.07
N ALA A 185 9.92 1.82 1.09
CA ALA A 185 9.80 3.21 0.64
C ALA A 185 9.19 4.13 1.72
N ASP A 186 8.27 3.64 2.56
CA ASP A 186 7.74 4.34 3.74
C ASP A 186 8.87 4.66 4.73
N VAL A 187 9.64 3.64 5.15
CA VAL A 187 10.73 3.82 6.11
C VAL A 187 11.88 4.64 5.53
N GLN A 188 12.23 4.49 4.24
CA GLN A 188 13.20 5.38 3.56
C GLN A 188 12.74 6.83 3.59
N GLY A 189 11.42 7.03 3.55
CA GLY A 189 10.77 8.32 3.46
C GLY A 189 10.48 8.74 2.03
N ASP A 190 10.46 7.84 1.06
CA ASP A 190 10.19 8.14 -0.35
C ASP A 190 8.68 8.27 -0.65
N LEU A 191 7.82 8.03 0.34
CA LEU A 191 6.36 8.09 0.18
C LEU A 191 5.73 9.38 0.71
N ASP A 192 5.05 10.08 -0.19
CA ASP A 192 4.22 11.25 0.05
C ASP A 192 2.87 10.88 0.68
N PHE A 193 2.87 10.33 1.90
CA PHE A 193 1.64 10.25 2.68
C PHE A 193 1.85 10.51 4.16
N LEU A 194 0.83 11.14 4.76
CA LEU A 194 0.62 11.11 6.20
C LEU A 194 0.12 9.71 6.58
N ARG A 195 0.85 9.02 7.44
CA ARG A 195 0.44 7.75 8.06
C ARG A 195 0.04 7.99 9.50
N VAL A 196 -0.92 7.21 9.96
CA VAL A 196 -1.36 7.19 11.35
C VAL A 196 -1.28 5.74 11.81
N VAL A 197 -0.55 5.49 12.90
CA VAL A 197 -0.30 4.15 13.41
C VAL A 197 -0.91 4.02 14.80
N LEU A 198 -1.86 3.09 14.90
CA LEU A 198 -2.66 2.77 16.08
C LEU A 198 -2.09 1.48 16.70
N SER A 199 -0.87 1.56 17.23
CA SER A 199 -0.10 0.35 17.57
C SER A 199 -0.48 -0.26 18.91
N ARG A 200 -1.09 0.50 19.83
CA ARG A 200 -1.46 0.09 21.20
C ARG A 200 -2.66 0.91 21.70
N PRO A 201 -3.42 0.43 22.71
CA PRO A 201 -4.39 1.27 23.41
C PRO A 201 -3.71 2.54 23.93
N GLY A 202 -4.13 3.70 23.43
CA GLY A 202 -3.58 5.01 23.81
C GLY A 202 -2.30 5.45 23.08
N TYR A 203 -1.83 4.74 22.05
CA TYR A 203 -0.71 5.21 21.22
C TYR A 203 -1.15 5.52 19.78
N ASN A 204 -1.20 6.83 19.47
CA ASN A 204 -1.43 7.35 18.13
C ASN A 204 -0.13 7.98 17.62
N GLY A 205 0.64 7.25 16.81
CA GLY A 205 1.82 7.81 16.15
C GLY A 205 1.45 8.43 14.81
N ILE A 206 1.86 9.68 14.58
CA ILE A 206 1.67 10.39 13.31
C ILE A 206 3.00 10.39 12.58
N PHE A 207 3.03 9.84 11.35
CA PHE A 207 4.25 9.72 10.57
C PHE A 207 4.09 10.41 9.21
N PHE A 208 5.17 11.05 8.74
CA PHE A 208 5.26 11.60 7.39
C PHE A 208 6.66 11.32 6.84
N ARG A 209 6.74 10.73 5.64
CA ARG A 209 8.00 10.30 5.01
C ARG A 209 8.87 9.47 5.98
N GLY A 210 8.28 8.45 6.61
CA GLY A 210 8.97 7.53 7.52
C GLY A 210 9.37 8.08 8.89
N GLN A 211 9.23 9.40 9.13
CA GLN A 211 9.56 10.04 10.41
C GLN A 211 8.30 10.24 11.25
N GLU A 212 8.40 9.99 12.55
CA GLU A 212 7.33 10.26 13.53
C GLU A 212 7.37 11.72 14.02
N TYR A 213 6.18 12.32 14.16
CA TYR A 213 5.98 13.68 14.65
C TYR A 213 5.10 13.66 15.89
N LYS A 214 5.55 14.38 16.94
CA LYS A 214 4.90 14.39 18.26
C LYS A 214 3.89 15.51 18.44
N ASP A 215 3.91 16.49 17.54
CA ASP A 215 3.10 17.69 17.58
C ASP A 215 2.82 18.21 16.16
N LEU A 216 1.82 19.07 16.04
CA LEU A 216 1.39 19.63 14.76
C LEU A 216 2.36 20.67 14.19
N ALA A 217 3.18 21.31 15.03
CA ALA A 217 4.11 22.35 14.60
C ALA A 217 5.27 21.74 13.80
N SER A 218 5.96 20.77 14.38
CA SER A 218 7.04 20.01 13.73
C SER A 218 6.56 19.28 12.47
N LEU A 219 5.32 18.78 12.46
CA LEU A 219 4.70 18.19 11.27
C LEU A 219 4.46 19.23 10.15
N ASN A 220 3.99 20.44 10.50
CA ASN A 220 3.83 21.54 9.54
C ASN A 220 5.18 22.02 8.98
N ASP A 221 6.22 22.12 9.82
CA ASP A 221 7.57 22.50 9.37
C ASP A 221 8.12 21.47 8.38
N ALA A 222 7.93 20.17 8.63
CA ALA A 222 8.30 19.11 7.72
C ALA A 222 7.52 19.15 6.39
N PHE A 223 6.22 19.47 6.44
CA PHE A 223 5.41 19.71 5.25
C PHE A 223 5.92 20.91 4.43
N ASP A 224 6.13 22.07 5.06
CA ASP A 224 6.52 23.28 4.36
C ASP A 224 7.96 23.21 3.83
N GLY A 225 8.87 22.53 4.54
CA GLY A 225 10.21 22.18 4.07
C GLY A 225 10.20 21.19 2.90
N TYR A 226 9.42 20.12 2.98
CA TYR A 226 9.29 19.17 1.87
C TYR A 226 8.72 19.83 0.61
N ASN A 227 7.68 20.66 0.77
CA ASN A 227 7.09 21.41 -0.32
C ASN A 227 8.10 22.40 -0.94
N ALA A 228 9.03 22.95 -0.16
CA ALA A 228 10.09 23.82 -0.68
C ALA A 228 11.12 23.04 -1.51
N GLU A 229 11.48 21.81 -1.14
CA GLU A 229 12.35 20.95 -1.94
C GLU A 229 11.67 20.52 -3.25
N GLN A 230 10.40 20.09 -3.20
CA GLN A 230 9.65 19.68 -4.38
C GLN A 230 9.49 20.81 -5.42
N VAL A 231 9.35 22.05 -4.96
CA VAL A 231 9.27 23.24 -5.82
C VAL A 231 10.53 23.43 -6.68
N LYS A 232 11.71 23.03 -6.19
CA LYS A 232 12.97 23.10 -6.96
C LYS A 232 13.00 22.15 -8.16
N LEU A 233 12.16 21.10 -8.14
CA LEU A 233 12.05 20.11 -9.22
C LEU A 233 11.05 20.54 -10.31
N VAL A 234 10.27 21.60 -10.07
CA VAL A 234 9.29 22.10 -11.03
C VAL A 234 10.00 22.75 -12.21
N LYS A 235 9.78 22.19 -13.41
CA LYS A 235 10.31 22.77 -14.65
C LYS A 235 9.41 23.92 -15.10
N PRO A 236 9.97 25.10 -15.43
CA PRO A 236 9.21 26.17 -16.08
C PRO A 236 8.58 25.71 -17.40
N SER A 237 7.47 26.32 -17.76
CA SER A 237 6.79 26.08 -19.03
C SER A 237 7.48 26.80 -20.19
N ASP A 238 7.71 26.08 -21.30
CA ASP A 238 8.08 26.67 -22.59
C ASP A 238 6.89 27.32 -23.33
N GLN A 239 5.66 27.18 -22.79
CA GLN A 239 4.42 27.73 -23.34
C GLN A 239 3.60 28.42 -22.23
N PRO A 240 3.97 29.61 -21.76
CA PRO A 240 3.18 30.33 -20.75
C PRO A 240 1.80 30.72 -21.28
N LEU A 241 0.80 30.72 -20.38
CA LEU A 241 -0.59 31.15 -20.65
C LEU A 241 -0.77 32.67 -20.62
N VAL A 242 0.26 33.39 -20.15
CA VAL A 242 0.33 34.86 -19.96
C VAL A 242 -0.78 35.45 -19.07
N GLY A 243 -0.63 36.73 -18.70
CA GLY A 243 -1.51 37.40 -17.74
C GLY A 243 -1.23 37.03 -16.27
N ARG A 244 -1.92 37.69 -15.34
CA ARG A 244 -1.86 37.45 -13.89
C ARG A 244 -2.83 36.33 -13.50
N ALA A 245 -2.40 35.48 -12.57
CA ALA A 245 -3.25 34.49 -11.95
C ALA A 245 -3.46 34.77 -10.45
N LEU A 246 -4.69 34.57 -9.99
CA LEU A 246 -5.04 34.42 -8.57
C LEU A 246 -5.20 32.94 -8.25
N VAL A 247 -4.49 32.44 -7.24
CA VAL A 247 -4.58 31.06 -6.76
C VAL A 247 -5.14 31.06 -5.34
N ILE A 248 -6.33 30.49 -5.15
CA ILE A 248 -6.98 30.42 -3.84
C ILE A 248 -6.85 29.01 -3.25
N VAL A 249 -6.15 28.95 -2.12
CA VAL A 249 -5.94 27.73 -1.33
C VAL A 249 -7.00 27.67 -0.21
N PRO A 250 -7.73 26.56 -0.06
CA PRO A 250 -8.75 26.46 0.99
C PRO A 250 -8.15 26.56 2.40
N THR A 251 -8.72 27.42 3.26
CA THR A 251 -8.31 27.52 4.69
C THR A 251 -8.79 26.33 5.51
N MET A 252 -9.91 25.72 5.11
CA MET A 252 -10.42 24.48 5.69
C MET A 252 -10.46 23.41 4.60
N THR A 253 -9.93 22.22 4.88
CA THR A 253 -10.03 21.07 3.98
C THR A 253 -11.07 20.10 4.51
N SER A 254 -11.94 19.57 3.65
CA SER A 254 -12.94 18.59 4.09
C SER A 254 -12.26 17.23 4.35
N ASP A 255 -12.51 16.63 5.52
CA ASP A 255 -12.06 15.25 5.76
C ASP A 255 -13.07 14.27 5.15
N LYS A 256 -13.02 14.13 3.82
CA LYS A 256 -13.73 13.06 3.10
C LYS A 256 -13.09 11.68 3.29
N MET A 257 -11.95 11.58 4.00
CA MET A 257 -11.35 10.29 4.34
C MET A 257 -12.08 9.66 5.54
N ARG A 258 -13.15 8.91 5.23
CA ARG A 258 -13.94 8.13 6.20
C ARG A 258 -13.10 7.02 6.86
N PHE A 259 -12.28 7.39 7.83
CA PHE A 259 -11.64 6.49 8.78
C PHE A 259 -12.24 6.72 10.16
N SER A 260 -12.77 5.65 10.74
CA SER A 260 -13.59 5.67 11.96
C SER A 260 -12.76 5.81 13.23
N GLU A 261 -12.28 7.01 13.57
CA GLU A 261 -11.63 7.26 14.86
C GLU A 261 -11.62 8.73 15.31
N ARG A 262 -11.50 8.95 16.63
CA ARG A 262 -12.05 10.12 17.35
C ARG A 262 -11.03 11.03 18.08
N SER A 263 -9.74 11.04 17.72
CA SER A 263 -8.76 11.94 18.36
C SER A 263 -8.64 13.28 17.60
N ALA A 264 -8.68 14.40 18.33
CA ALA A 264 -8.62 15.74 17.72
C ALA A 264 -7.29 16.00 17.00
N ASP A 265 -6.18 15.48 17.54
CA ASP A 265 -4.83 15.64 16.96
C ASP A 265 -4.71 14.96 15.58
N LEU A 266 -5.40 13.82 15.41
CA LEU A 266 -5.48 13.09 14.14
C LEU A 266 -6.25 13.89 13.08
N GLU A 267 -7.39 14.48 13.44
CA GLU A 267 -8.14 15.35 12.55
C GLU A 267 -7.33 16.60 12.16
N ALA A 268 -6.62 17.20 13.13
CA ALA A 268 -5.75 18.35 12.90
C ALA A 268 -4.59 18.01 11.95
N ALA A 269 -3.91 16.88 12.17
CA ALA A 269 -2.82 16.40 11.31
C ALA A 269 -3.30 16.11 9.87
N ARG A 270 -4.49 15.52 9.69
CA ARG A 270 -5.09 15.32 8.36
C ARG A 270 -5.40 16.63 7.66
N LYS A 271 -6.02 17.59 8.35
CA LYS A 271 -6.32 18.93 7.81
C LYS A 271 -5.03 19.66 7.39
N ALA A 272 -4.00 19.60 8.23
CA ALA A 272 -2.68 20.14 7.94
C ALA A 272 -2.03 19.47 6.73
N TYR A 273 -2.11 18.14 6.61
CA TYR A 273 -1.58 17.41 5.45
C TYR A 273 -2.31 17.75 4.15
N MET A 274 -3.63 17.86 4.19
CA MET A 274 -4.42 18.26 3.03
C MET A 274 -4.11 19.71 2.62
N LEU A 275 -4.02 20.64 3.58
CA LEU A 275 -3.60 22.02 3.36
C LEU A 275 -2.16 22.10 2.80
N SER A 276 -1.25 21.26 3.27
CA SER A 276 0.11 21.13 2.74
C SER A 276 0.08 20.72 1.25
N ARG A 277 -0.73 19.73 0.88
CA ARG A 277 -0.88 19.33 -0.53
C ARG A 277 -1.41 20.46 -1.40
N ASP A 278 -2.32 21.28 -0.89
CA ASP A 278 -2.88 22.41 -1.65
C ASP A 278 -1.91 23.59 -1.76
N LYS A 279 -1.22 23.94 -0.66
CA LYS A 279 -0.06 24.84 -0.68
C LYS A 279 1.00 24.40 -1.69
N ARG A 280 1.27 23.08 -1.80
CA ARG A 280 2.23 22.54 -2.77
C ARG A 280 1.81 22.84 -4.21
N ILE A 281 0.56 22.60 -4.56
CA ILE A 281 0.04 22.92 -5.90
C ILE A 281 0.13 24.42 -6.19
N ALA A 282 -0.23 25.29 -5.24
CA ALA A 282 -0.08 26.74 -5.42
C ALA A 282 1.39 27.16 -5.64
N ARG A 283 2.33 26.59 -4.89
CA ARG A 283 3.77 26.82 -5.12
C ARG A 283 4.25 26.26 -6.47
N PHE A 284 3.72 25.12 -6.92
CA PHE A 284 4.02 24.57 -8.25
C PHE A 284 3.53 25.48 -9.38
N ILE A 285 2.33 26.06 -9.26
CA ILE A 285 1.80 27.04 -10.23
C ILE A 285 2.72 28.26 -10.34
N ALA A 286 3.18 28.80 -9.21
CA ALA A 286 4.13 29.92 -9.20
C ALA A 286 5.49 29.54 -9.81
N ALA A 287 6.04 28.37 -9.46
CA ALA A 287 7.35 27.91 -9.94
C ALA A 287 7.36 27.51 -11.42
N ALA A 288 6.24 27.02 -11.95
CA ALA A 288 6.07 26.62 -13.34
C ALA A 288 6.10 27.80 -14.34
N LYS A 289 6.08 29.05 -13.88
CA LYS A 289 6.09 30.27 -14.71
C LYS A 289 5.03 30.27 -15.83
N LEU A 290 3.86 29.69 -15.54
CA LEU A 290 2.72 29.64 -16.46
C LEU A 290 2.10 31.02 -16.71
N PHE A 291 2.27 31.94 -15.76
CA PHE A 291 1.65 33.27 -15.70
C PHE A 291 2.70 34.35 -15.50
N THR A 292 2.41 35.61 -15.86
CA THR A 292 3.35 36.73 -15.69
C THR A 292 3.51 37.15 -14.23
N ALA A 293 2.46 36.97 -13.43
CA ALA A 293 2.50 37.02 -11.97
C ALA A 293 1.50 36.04 -11.39
N VAL A 294 1.79 35.51 -10.21
CA VAL A 294 0.90 34.62 -9.44
C VAL A 294 0.72 35.23 -8.06
N GLU A 295 -0.53 35.50 -7.70
CA GLU A 295 -0.96 35.93 -6.37
C GLU A 295 -1.60 34.73 -5.68
N VAL A 296 -1.26 34.47 -4.42
CA VAL A 296 -1.79 33.33 -3.67
C VAL A 296 -2.55 33.86 -2.46
N ASP A 297 -3.82 33.50 -2.36
CA ASP A 297 -4.72 33.87 -1.27
C ASP A 297 -5.32 32.61 -0.60
N PHE A 298 -5.91 32.77 0.57
CA PHE A 298 -6.44 31.69 1.39
C PHE A 298 -7.92 31.89 1.71
N GLY A 299 -8.80 31.10 1.09
CA GLY A 299 -10.25 31.25 1.22
C GLY A 299 -11.02 29.99 0.83
N ASN A 300 -12.23 29.81 1.39
CA ASN A 300 -13.10 28.65 1.13
C ASN A 300 -14.18 28.96 0.07
N GLU A 301 -13.84 29.80 -0.91
CA GLU A 301 -14.81 30.31 -1.88
C GLU A 301 -15.19 29.24 -2.91
N ASN A 302 -16.49 29.09 -3.16
CA ASN A 302 -17.01 28.15 -4.15
C ASN A 302 -16.81 28.66 -5.58
N ASP A 303 -16.87 29.97 -5.77
CA ASP A 303 -16.55 30.70 -7.00
C ASP A 303 -15.95 32.08 -6.63
N PRO A 304 -14.63 32.26 -6.71
CA PRO A 304 -13.97 33.51 -6.34
C PRO A 304 -14.18 34.65 -7.34
N PRO A 305 -14.13 35.92 -6.90
CA PRO A 305 -14.23 37.06 -7.81
C PRO A 305 -13.05 37.13 -8.78
N GLN A 306 -13.34 37.26 -10.09
CA GLN A 306 -12.31 37.38 -11.13
C GLN A 306 -11.41 38.62 -10.97
N GLY A 307 -11.98 39.73 -10.48
CA GLY A 307 -11.27 40.97 -10.21
C GLY A 307 -10.45 41.48 -11.41
N SER A 308 -9.18 41.82 -11.14
CA SER A 308 -8.22 42.27 -12.15
C SER A 308 -7.41 41.14 -12.81
N PHE A 309 -7.65 39.88 -12.45
CA PHE A 309 -6.84 38.75 -12.90
C PHE A 309 -7.35 38.15 -14.22
N GLU A 310 -6.41 37.75 -15.09
CA GLU A 310 -6.72 37.02 -16.32
C GLU A 310 -7.09 35.56 -16.02
N TRP A 311 -6.58 35.00 -14.93
CA TRP A 311 -6.83 33.62 -14.50
C TRP A 311 -7.19 33.55 -13.01
N VAL A 312 -8.18 32.73 -12.67
CA VAL A 312 -8.48 32.34 -11.28
C VAL A 312 -8.41 30.82 -11.18
N ILE A 313 -7.67 30.34 -10.17
CA ILE A 313 -7.42 28.93 -9.91
C ILE A 313 -7.76 28.69 -8.44
N TRP A 314 -8.67 27.78 -8.13
CA TRP A 314 -9.08 27.56 -6.74
C TRP A 314 -9.43 26.11 -6.48
N ARG A 315 -9.34 25.69 -5.21
CA ARG A 315 -9.83 24.39 -4.78
C ARG A 315 -10.96 24.56 -3.78
N ASN A 316 -12.15 24.10 -4.16
CA ASN A 316 -13.24 23.93 -3.20
C ASN A 316 -12.84 22.85 -2.17
N PRO A 317 -12.94 23.12 -0.85
CA PRO A 317 -12.63 22.19 0.25
C PRO A 317 -13.20 20.78 0.10
N GLU A 318 -14.38 20.67 -0.50
CA GLU A 318 -15.12 19.42 -0.68
C GLU A 318 -14.69 18.60 -1.89
N ASN A 319 -13.91 19.18 -2.81
CA ASN A 319 -13.61 18.56 -4.09
C ASN A 319 -12.17 18.03 -4.17
N SER A 320 -12.00 16.96 -4.94
CA SER A 320 -10.69 16.36 -5.27
C SER A 320 -10.04 17.01 -6.50
N PHE A 321 -10.78 17.84 -7.23
CA PHE A 321 -10.33 18.61 -8.39
C PHE A 321 -10.11 20.08 -8.03
N TRP A 322 -9.27 20.75 -8.82
CA TRP A 322 -9.14 22.20 -8.84
C TRP A 322 -10.10 22.77 -9.89
N SER A 323 -10.61 23.96 -9.63
CA SER A 323 -11.32 24.77 -10.62
C SER A 323 -10.35 25.78 -11.23
N VAL A 324 -10.48 26.03 -12.53
CA VAL A 324 -9.70 27.03 -13.27
C VAL A 324 -10.65 27.82 -14.17
N ARG A 325 -10.57 29.14 -14.15
CA ARG A 325 -11.32 30.02 -15.05
C ARG A 325 -10.39 31.05 -15.69
N GLN A 326 -10.49 31.18 -17.01
CA GLN A 326 -9.94 32.32 -17.74
C GLN A 326 -10.97 33.45 -17.77
N LYS A 327 -10.51 34.70 -17.73
CA LYS A 327 -11.37 35.89 -17.83
C LYS A 327 -12.17 35.87 -19.13
N GLY A 328 -13.50 35.84 -19.01
CA GLY A 328 -14.43 35.75 -20.14
C GLY A 328 -14.67 34.34 -20.69
N GLY A 329 -14.06 33.31 -20.08
CA GLY A 329 -14.29 31.90 -20.40
C GLY A 329 -15.01 31.15 -19.28
N ASP A 330 -15.36 29.90 -19.56
CA ASP A 330 -16.03 29.01 -18.61
C ASP A 330 -15.13 28.53 -17.46
N THR A 331 -15.76 28.00 -16.40
CA THR A 331 -15.05 27.35 -15.30
C THR A 331 -14.76 25.89 -15.64
N LEU A 332 -13.48 25.58 -15.81
CA LEU A 332 -12.97 24.23 -16.02
C LEU A 332 -12.71 23.53 -14.69
N ARG A 333 -12.87 22.20 -14.65
CA ARG A 333 -12.48 21.35 -13.52
C ARG A 333 -11.31 20.48 -13.95
N VAL A 334 -10.17 20.65 -13.27
CA VAL A 334 -8.90 19.99 -13.63
C VAL A 334 -8.37 19.16 -12.46
N GLN A 335 -7.82 17.99 -12.77
CA GLN A 335 -7.10 17.17 -11.81
C GLN A 335 -5.60 17.45 -11.96
N LEU A 336 -5.07 18.37 -11.17
CA LEU A 336 -3.67 18.75 -11.23
C LEU A 336 -2.77 17.63 -10.67
N PRO A 337 -1.66 17.28 -11.36
CA PRO A 337 -0.81 16.17 -10.95
C PRO A 337 0.03 16.53 -9.72
N ALA A 338 0.46 15.49 -9.00
CA ALA A 338 1.34 15.63 -7.85
C ALA A 338 2.84 15.64 -8.19
N LYS A 339 3.22 15.34 -9.44
CA LYS A 339 4.63 15.26 -9.88
C LYS A 339 5.15 16.64 -10.29
N PRO A 340 6.25 17.15 -9.70
CA PRO A 340 6.74 18.49 -10.01
C PRO A 340 7.33 18.60 -11.43
N GLU A 341 8.02 17.57 -11.93
CA GLU A 341 8.81 17.66 -13.16
C GLU A 341 7.96 17.75 -14.44
N SER A 342 6.73 17.22 -14.40
CA SER A 342 5.75 17.30 -15.50
C SER A 342 4.64 18.32 -15.28
N PHE A 343 4.61 18.97 -14.10
CA PHE A 343 3.49 19.79 -13.63
C PHE A 343 3.05 20.84 -14.66
N ALA A 344 3.99 21.60 -15.22
CA ALA A 344 3.71 22.67 -16.17
C ALA A 344 3.02 22.14 -17.45
N THR A 345 3.58 21.08 -18.05
CA THR A 345 3.05 20.44 -19.27
C THR A 345 1.66 19.84 -19.03
N ASP A 346 1.47 19.18 -17.89
CA ASP A 346 0.21 18.54 -17.55
C ASP A 346 -0.88 19.57 -17.17
N PHE A 347 -0.53 20.67 -16.49
CA PHE A 347 -1.43 21.80 -16.26
C PHE A 347 -1.90 22.38 -17.60
N LEU A 348 -0.97 22.67 -18.52
CA LEU A 348 -1.31 23.17 -19.86
C LEU A 348 -2.23 22.20 -20.61
N ARG A 349 -1.95 20.90 -20.56
CA ARG A 349 -2.83 19.89 -21.18
C ARG A 349 -4.23 19.97 -20.56
N ALA A 350 -4.33 20.03 -19.23
CA ALA A 350 -5.62 20.06 -18.53
C ALA A 350 -6.47 21.30 -18.86
N VAL A 351 -5.87 22.46 -19.15
CA VAL A 351 -6.61 23.68 -19.55
C VAL A 351 -6.80 23.85 -21.06
N LYS A 352 -5.95 23.23 -21.90
CA LYS A 352 -6.06 23.31 -23.37
C LYS A 352 -7.01 22.28 -23.98
N VAL A 353 -7.16 21.09 -23.39
CA VAL A 353 -7.96 19.98 -23.97
C VAL A 353 -9.44 20.32 -24.13
N THR A 354 -9.99 21.23 -23.34
CA THR A 354 -11.39 21.68 -23.45
C THR A 354 -11.62 22.81 -24.45
N GLY A 355 -10.59 23.25 -25.18
CA GLY A 355 -10.73 24.26 -26.24
C GLY A 355 -11.38 23.76 -27.53
N ASP A 356 -11.26 22.45 -27.82
CA ASP A 356 -11.74 21.82 -29.07
C ASP A 356 -12.60 20.56 -28.87
N GLU A 357 -12.65 19.95 -27.67
CA GLU A 357 -13.47 18.73 -27.44
C GLU A 357 -14.37 18.81 -26.21
N THR A 358 -15.67 19.02 -26.43
CA THR A 358 -16.72 18.72 -25.43
C THR A 358 -16.94 17.22 -25.31
N VAL A 359 -16.05 16.50 -24.60
CA VAL A 359 -16.32 15.12 -24.18
C VAL A 359 -17.25 15.11 -22.96
N PHE A 360 -18.52 15.45 -23.19
CA PHE A 360 -19.60 14.91 -22.37
C PHE A 360 -19.73 13.42 -22.72
N ALA A 361 -19.30 12.54 -21.81
CA ALA A 361 -19.77 11.16 -21.82
C ALA A 361 -21.17 11.13 -21.19
N PRO A 362 -22.27 10.94 -21.95
CA PRO A 362 -23.59 10.87 -21.38
C PRO A 362 -23.73 9.56 -20.59
N ARG A 363 -23.84 9.65 -19.25
CA ARG A 363 -24.32 8.51 -18.46
C ARG A 363 -25.82 8.37 -18.63
N SER A 364 -26.19 7.52 -19.58
CA SER A 364 -27.40 6.69 -19.61
C SER A 364 -28.72 7.40 -19.29
N ALA A 365 -29.49 7.70 -20.34
CA ALA A 365 -30.94 7.54 -20.22
C ALA A 365 -31.24 6.07 -19.86
N ASN A 366 -32.14 5.84 -18.89
CA ASN A 366 -32.76 4.54 -18.69
C ASN A 366 -33.90 4.38 -19.71
N PRO A 367 -33.90 3.34 -20.55
CA PRO A 367 -35.11 2.76 -21.10
C PRO A 367 -35.58 1.64 -20.15
N GLY A 368 -36.63 1.90 -19.37
CA GLY A 368 -37.18 0.97 -18.38
C GLY A 368 -38.19 1.66 -17.48
#